data_AF-A0A7V8AEC8-F1
#
_entry.id   AF-A0A7V8AEC8-F1
#
_cell.length_a   1.000
_cell.length_b   1.000
_cell.length_c   1.000
_cell.angle_alpha   90.00
_cell.angle_beta   90.00
_cell.angle_gamma   90.00
#
_symmetry.space_group_name_H-M   'P 1'
#
loop_
_entity.id
_entity.type
_entity.pdbx_description
1 polymer ?
#
loop_
_entity_poly.entity_id
_entity_poly.type
_entity_poly.pdbx_seq_one_letter_code
_entity_poly.pdbx_strand_id
1 'polypeptide(L)'
;MPALLAAVLTLAACSGNRRAAPSLTPEPAIERAFDVLSTAKEGKSLIAFLEENPVSFEFANVEAPCPRYEFDRRTIYLRREFGSDTMLALAVARAAQVYRFHRLTGLDAPTAEQEELAALFQARVGLQINLVNADFETGDPGVKEIKSSFCTYLHEGQSYAMRKARASALVTEQWCARPFETLDSLGMWLQRTRAAVRDENLFTLLYERDLQRVRRGQLTMADAMRNDARFRAMPLYEISRFQRMFYDTENRKMSKATRLYRNMTKEDASWRASHAGDITRARAAFATCGMPDLPFPGGNIQEFD
;
A
#
# COMPACT_ATOMS: atom_id res chain seq x y z
N MET A 1 26.19 55.71 7.49
CA MET A 1 25.79 54.45 8.16
C MET A 1 24.26 54.14 8.14
N PRO A 2 23.46 54.47 7.11
CA PRO A 2 22.08 53.92 7.00
C PRO A 2 21.94 52.81 5.94
N ALA A 3 22.92 52.65 5.04
CA ALA A 3 22.81 51.73 3.89
C ALA A 3 23.03 50.25 4.26
N LEU A 4 23.73 49.95 5.36
CA LEU A 4 24.00 48.58 5.80
C LEU A 4 22.81 47.92 6.51
N LEU A 5 21.92 48.70 7.12
CA LEU A 5 20.72 48.18 7.80
C LEU A 5 19.62 47.75 6.82
N ALA A 6 19.53 48.40 5.65
CA ALA A 6 18.56 48.04 4.61
C ALA A 6 18.88 46.69 3.92
N ALA A 7 20.17 46.33 3.81
CA ALA A 7 20.60 45.09 3.18
C ALA A 7 20.41 43.85 4.07
N VAL A 8 20.37 44.02 5.41
CA VAL A 8 20.14 42.91 6.35
C VAL A 8 18.64 42.57 6.45
N LEU A 9 17.76 43.55 6.29
CA LEU A 9 16.31 43.34 6.32
C LEU A 9 15.75 42.64 5.06
N THR A 10 16.37 42.81 3.89
CA THR A 10 15.94 42.12 2.66
C THR A 10 16.38 40.65 2.61
N LEU A 11 17.42 40.25 3.34
CA LEU A 11 17.82 38.84 3.49
C LEU A 11 16.96 38.07 4.50
N ALA A 12 16.34 38.75 5.48
CA ALA A 12 15.42 38.14 6.43
C ALA A 12 14.01 37.88 5.85
N ALA A 13 13.64 38.54 4.75
CA ALA A 13 12.33 38.35 4.10
C ALA A 13 12.24 37.06 3.26
N CYS A 14 13.36 36.38 2.97
CA CYS A 14 13.38 35.12 2.22
C CYS A 14 13.31 33.85 3.10
N SER A 15 13.36 33.97 4.43
CA SER A 15 13.24 32.83 5.35
C SER A 15 11.83 32.65 5.94
N GLY A 16 10.94 33.62 5.74
CA GLY A 16 9.67 33.75 6.48
C GLY A 16 8.45 33.01 5.93
N ASN A 17 8.60 32.03 5.03
CA ASN A 17 7.42 31.29 4.53
C ASN A 17 7.66 29.82 4.17
N ARG A 18 8.66 29.17 4.79
CA ARG A 18 8.64 27.71 4.84
C ARG A 18 7.57 27.31 5.85
N ARG A 19 6.35 27.03 5.36
CA ARG A 19 5.41 26.21 6.13
C ARG A 19 6.21 25.00 6.63
N ALA A 20 6.21 24.78 7.94
CA ALA A 20 6.78 23.56 8.49
C ALA A 20 6.23 22.39 7.67
N ALA A 21 7.11 21.53 7.17
CA ALA A 21 6.69 20.37 6.41
C ALA A 21 5.62 19.64 7.21
N PRO A 22 4.48 19.27 6.60
CA PRO A 22 3.43 18.57 7.34
C PRO A 22 4.02 17.31 7.95
N SER A 23 3.93 17.17 9.27
CA SER A 23 4.47 15.99 9.93
C SER A 23 3.73 14.75 9.42
N LEU A 24 4.49 13.75 8.95
CA LEU A 24 3.94 12.49 8.47
C LEU A 24 3.53 11.57 9.62
N THR A 25 3.94 11.87 10.86
CA THR A 25 3.61 11.07 12.03
C THR A 25 3.79 11.89 13.31
N PRO A 26 3.04 11.60 14.38
CA PRO A 26 3.34 12.09 15.72
C PRO A 26 4.26 11.12 16.52
N GLU A 27 4.60 9.95 15.97
CA GLU A 27 5.26 8.86 16.67
C GLU A 27 6.80 8.87 16.47
N PRO A 28 7.62 9.05 17.52
CA PRO A 28 9.08 9.14 17.38
C PRO A 28 9.74 7.90 16.78
N ALA A 29 9.14 6.72 16.95
CA ALA A 29 9.64 5.48 16.35
C ALA A 29 9.45 5.46 14.82
N ILE A 30 8.35 6.02 14.33
CA ILE A 30 8.07 6.11 12.90
C ILE A 30 8.97 7.20 12.26
N GLU A 31 9.26 8.28 12.98
CA GLU A 31 10.24 9.28 12.54
C GLU A 31 11.63 8.66 12.31
N ARG A 32 12.14 7.87 13.27
CA ARG A 32 13.41 7.16 13.10
C ARG A 32 13.36 6.14 11.96
N ALA A 33 12.22 5.50 11.73
CA ALA A 33 12.02 4.63 10.58
C ALA A 33 12.11 5.42 9.26
N PHE A 34 11.59 6.65 9.20
CA PHE A 34 11.80 7.55 8.06
C PHE A 34 13.26 7.97 7.90
N ASP A 35 14.00 8.19 8.99
CA ASP A 35 15.44 8.46 8.93
C ASP A 35 16.19 7.30 8.30
N VAL A 36 15.88 6.05 8.68
CA VAL A 36 16.44 4.85 8.05
C VAL A 36 16.06 4.78 6.57
N LEU A 37 14.79 5.01 6.21
CA LEU A 37 14.36 5.04 4.82
C LEU A 37 15.07 6.12 4.00
N SER A 38 15.40 7.25 4.63
CA SER A 38 16.12 8.34 3.98
C SER A 38 17.55 7.93 3.59
N THR A 39 18.11 6.85 4.11
CA THR A 39 19.43 6.36 3.68
C THR A 39 19.36 5.67 2.30
N ALA A 40 18.20 5.10 1.95
CA ALA A 40 17.96 4.43 0.67
C ALA A 40 17.52 5.44 -0.41
N LYS A 41 18.07 5.31 -1.63
CA LYS A 41 17.68 6.17 -2.77
C LYS A 41 16.19 6.09 -3.08
N GLU A 42 15.62 4.89 -3.07
CA GLU A 42 14.19 4.68 -3.28
C GLU A 42 13.36 5.25 -2.11
N GLY A 43 13.85 5.11 -0.88
CA GLY A 43 13.21 5.66 0.31
C GLY A 43 13.16 7.19 0.31
N LYS A 44 14.25 7.87 -0.08
CA LYS A 44 14.25 9.34 -0.28
C LYS A 44 13.18 9.80 -1.27
N SER A 45 13.08 9.13 -2.42
CA SER A 45 12.07 9.47 -3.43
C SER A 45 10.66 9.26 -2.92
N LEU A 46 10.43 8.24 -2.09
CA LEU A 46 9.14 7.98 -1.48
C LEU A 46 8.79 9.05 -0.42
N ILE A 47 9.74 9.41 0.45
CA ILE A 47 9.53 10.45 1.47
C ILE A 47 9.15 11.79 0.82
N ALA A 48 9.90 12.23 -0.19
CA ALA A 48 9.59 13.46 -0.92
C ALA A 48 8.16 13.42 -1.52
N PHE A 49 7.73 12.27 -2.04
CA PHE A 49 6.37 12.10 -2.52
C PHE A 49 5.33 12.24 -1.39
N LEU A 50 5.60 11.69 -0.20
CA LEU A 50 4.71 11.76 0.96
C LEU A 50 4.61 13.19 1.50
N GLU A 51 5.70 13.95 1.51
CA GLU A 51 5.69 15.36 1.92
C GLU A 51 4.80 16.21 1.00
N GLU A 52 4.81 15.93 -0.31
CA GLU A 52 3.91 16.57 -1.29
C GLU A 52 2.46 16.04 -1.21
N ASN A 53 2.27 14.83 -0.68
CA ASN A 53 0.98 14.13 -0.60
C ASN A 53 0.71 13.63 0.84
N PRO A 54 0.55 14.54 1.82
CA PRO A 54 0.63 14.21 3.23
C PRO A 54 -0.37 13.13 3.65
N VAL A 55 0.14 12.20 4.47
CA VAL A 55 -0.57 11.09 5.10
C VAL A 55 0.03 10.89 6.49
N SER A 56 -0.82 10.60 7.49
CA SER A 56 -0.41 10.29 8.86
C SER A 56 -0.12 8.80 9.00
N PHE A 57 1.03 8.46 9.57
CA PHE A 57 1.37 7.11 10.00
C PHE A 57 1.22 7.01 11.51
N GLU A 58 0.41 6.07 11.96
CA GLU A 58 0.07 5.89 13.37
C GLU A 58 0.15 4.40 13.75
N PHE A 59 0.38 4.12 15.02
CA PHE A 59 0.30 2.74 15.50
C PHE A 59 -1.15 2.33 15.75
N ALA A 60 -1.52 1.15 15.25
CA ALA A 60 -2.72 0.45 15.62
C ALA A 60 -2.62 -0.08 17.05
N ASN A 61 -3.76 -0.13 17.74
CA ASN A 61 -3.90 -0.82 19.03
C ASN A 61 -4.20 -2.33 18.87
N VAL A 62 -3.93 -2.91 17.70
CA VAL A 62 -4.23 -4.31 17.35
C VAL A 62 -3.00 -4.97 16.75
N GLU A 63 -2.73 -6.22 17.15
CA GLU A 63 -1.58 -7.01 16.70
C GLU A 63 -1.80 -7.69 15.34
N ALA A 64 -2.28 -6.95 14.34
CA ALA A 64 -2.36 -7.48 12.99
C ALA A 64 -1.01 -7.31 12.26
N PRO A 65 -0.56 -8.31 11.47
CA PRO A 65 0.71 -8.25 10.74
C PRO A 65 0.65 -7.31 9.51
N CYS A 66 -0.55 -6.89 9.10
CA CYS A 66 -0.76 -6.05 7.94
C CYS A 66 -1.19 -4.62 8.31
N PRO A 67 -0.83 -3.62 7.48
CA PRO A 67 -1.29 -2.26 7.64
C PRO A 67 -2.80 -2.15 7.36
N ARG A 68 -3.46 -1.22 8.06
CA ARG A 68 -4.84 -0.80 7.77
C ARG A 68 -4.81 0.58 7.12
N TYR A 69 -5.51 0.72 6.00
CA TYR A 69 -5.53 1.94 5.20
C TYR A 69 -6.86 2.68 5.38
N GLU A 70 -6.81 3.93 5.85
CA GLU A 70 -7.96 4.83 5.89
C GLU A 70 -7.68 6.03 4.97
N PHE A 71 -7.77 5.79 3.66
CA PHE A 71 -7.41 6.78 2.64
C PHE A 71 -8.23 8.07 2.72
N ASP A 72 -9.52 7.99 3.09
CA ASP A 72 -10.38 9.16 3.29
C ASP A 72 -9.89 10.08 4.40
N ARG A 73 -9.36 9.48 5.49
CA ARG A 73 -8.75 10.21 6.61
C ARG A 73 -7.28 10.55 6.39
N ARG A 74 -6.69 10.03 5.32
CA ARG A 74 -5.25 10.06 5.04
C ARG A 74 -4.44 9.54 6.22
N THR A 75 -4.86 8.40 6.76
CA THR A 75 -4.15 7.72 7.85
C THR A 75 -3.83 6.28 7.47
N ILE A 76 -2.62 5.85 7.83
CA ILE A 76 -2.15 4.48 7.68
C ILE A 76 -1.80 3.98 9.08
N TYR A 77 -2.47 2.91 9.49
CA TYR A 77 -2.22 2.27 10.78
C TYR A 77 -1.26 1.11 10.60
N LEU A 78 -0.17 1.15 11.37
CA LEU A 78 0.90 0.15 11.40
C LEU A 78 0.88 -0.63 12.72
N ARG A 79 1.42 -1.84 12.73
CA ARG A 79 1.72 -2.54 13.97
C ARG A 79 2.79 -1.78 14.76
N ARG A 80 2.71 -1.81 16.10
CA ARG A 80 3.69 -1.17 16.98
C ARG A 80 5.03 -1.91 17.06
N GLU A 81 4.98 -3.24 17.05
CA GLU A 81 6.15 -4.07 17.31
C GLU A 81 6.77 -4.58 16.00
N PHE A 82 8.01 -4.19 15.75
CA PHE A 82 8.87 -4.72 14.70
C PHE A 82 10.30 -5.05 15.19
N GLY A 83 10.57 -4.89 16.49
CA GLY A 83 11.87 -5.19 17.12
C GLY A 83 13.00 -4.22 16.79
N SER A 84 13.02 -3.58 15.61
CA SER A 84 14.03 -2.60 15.19
C SER A 84 13.46 -1.48 14.31
N ASP A 85 14.12 -0.32 14.32
CA ASP A 85 13.77 0.80 13.45
C ASP A 85 13.93 0.43 11.95
N THR A 86 14.85 -0.49 11.62
CA THR A 86 15.05 -1.03 10.27
C THR A 86 13.84 -1.83 9.78
N MET A 87 13.28 -2.71 10.61
CA MET A 87 12.10 -3.50 10.24
C MET A 87 10.85 -2.62 10.17
N LEU A 88 10.72 -1.65 11.08
CA LEU A 88 9.67 -0.65 11.00
C LEU A 88 9.81 0.19 9.72
N ALA A 89 11.01 0.59 9.32
CA ALA A 89 11.27 1.30 8.07
C ALA A 89 10.78 0.51 6.86
N LEU A 90 11.05 -0.79 6.80
CA LEU A 90 10.55 -1.65 5.72
C LEU A 90 9.02 -1.78 5.73
N ALA A 91 8.41 -1.87 6.90
CA ALA A 91 6.94 -1.89 7.03
C ALA A 91 6.33 -0.57 6.54
N VAL A 92 6.90 0.57 6.95
CA VAL A 92 6.53 1.92 6.50
C VAL A 92 6.69 2.03 4.98
N ALA A 93 7.81 1.59 4.41
CA ALA A 93 8.05 1.62 2.97
C ALA A 93 7.00 0.83 2.18
N ARG A 94 6.63 -0.37 2.65
CA ARG A 94 5.57 -1.16 2.01
C ARG A 94 4.23 -0.42 2.07
N ALA A 95 3.83 0.05 3.25
CA ALA A 95 2.54 0.72 3.42
C ALA A 95 2.46 2.05 2.63
N ALA A 96 3.52 2.85 2.67
CA ALA A 96 3.66 4.09 1.92
C ALA A 96 3.61 3.85 0.40
N GLN A 97 4.18 2.75 -0.09
CA GLN A 97 4.15 2.43 -1.52
C GLN A 97 2.75 2.06 -2.00
N VAL A 98 1.95 1.37 -1.17
CA VAL A 98 0.51 1.17 -1.45
C VAL A 98 -0.22 2.50 -1.53
N TYR A 99 0.04 3.41 -0.58
CA TYR A 99 -0.55 4.75 -0.58
C TYR A 99 -0.12 5.59 -1.80
N ARG A 100 1.16 5.55 -2.20
CA ARG A 100 1.64 6.22 -3.41
C ARG A 100 0.86 5.77 -4.64
N PHE A 101 0.66 4.46 -4.80
CA PHE A 101 -0.13 3.93 -5.90
C PHE A 101 -1.59 4.40 -5.81
N HIS A 102 -2.21 4.34 -4.63
CA HIS A 102 -3.55 4.85 -4.39
C HIS A 102 -3.67 6.33 -4.82
N ARG A 103 -2.76 7.19 -4.37
CA ARG A 103 -2.77 8.63 -4.69
C ARG A 103 -2.59 8.92 -6.17
N LEU A 104 -1.73 8.18 -6.86
CA LEU A 104 -1.48 8.37 -8.30
C LEU A 104 -2.63 7.88 -9.19
N THR A 105 -3.40 6.89 -8.72
CA THR A 105 -4.46 6.24 -9.51
C THR A 105 -5.86 6.75 -9.16
N GLY A 106 -6.07 7.14 -7.90
CA GLY A 106 -7.36 7.54 -7.35
C GLY A 106 -8.31 6.37 -7.09
N LEU A 107 -7.82 5.13 -7.02
CA LEU A 107 -8.65 3.97 -6.66
C LEU A 107 -9.16 4.10 -5.22
N ASP A 108 -10.44 3.83 -4.97
CA ASP A 108 -11.04 4.12 -3.66
C ASP A 108 -10.59 3.16 -2.54
N ALA A 109 -10.13 1.96 -2.90
CA ALA A 109 -9.71 0.92 -1.96
C ALA A 109 -8.37 0.29 -2.36
N PRO A 110 -7.66 -0.33 -1.40
CA PRO A 110 -6.46 -1.09 -1.71
C PRO A 110 -6.74 -2.26 -2.66
N THR A 111 -5.76 -2.58 -3.51
CA THR A 111 -5.84 -3.71 -4.45
C THR A 111 -4.68 -4.68 -4.26
N ALA A 112 -4.85 -5.94 -4.65
CA ALA A 112 -3.78 -6.94 -4.57
C ALA A 112 -2.54 -6.52 -5.37
N GLU A 113 -2.73 -5.87 -6.53
CA GLU A 113 -1.64 -5.35 -7.36
C GLU A 113 -0.80 -4.26 -6.66
N GLN A 114 -1.39 -3.50 -5.74
CA GLN A 114 -0.64 -2.52 -4.94
C GLN A 114 0.28 -3.23 -3.95
N GLU A 115 -0.21 -4.29 -3.30
CA GLU A 115 0.59 -5.10 -2.37
C GLU A 115 1.74 -5.82 -3.07
N GLU A 116 1.52 -6.30 -4.30
CA GLU A 116 2.60 -6.86 -5.12
C GLU A 116 3.73 -5.86 -5.34
N LEU A 117 3.41 -4.66 -5.82
CA LEU A 117 4.42 -3.63 -6.07
C LEU A 117 5.08 -3.16 -4.77
N ALA A 118 4.31 -3.08 -3.69
CA ALA A 118 4.82 -2.71 -2.38
C ALA A 118 5.80 -3.74 -1.82
N ALA A 119 5.57 -5.03 -2.04
CA ALA A 119 6.50 -6.09 -1.64
C ALA A 119 7.82 -6.02 -2.45
N LEU A 120 7.74 -5.75 -3.76
CA LEU A 120 8.94 -5.54 -4.58
C LEU A 120 9.73 -4.31 -4.11
N PHE A 121 9.02 -3.21 -3.84
CA PHE A 121 9.63 -1.97 -3.34
C PHE A 121 10.28 -2.18 -1.97
N GLN A 122 9.60 -2.85 -1.04
CA GLN A 122 10.15 -3.21 0.27
C GLN A 122 11.46 -3.99 0.12
N ALA A 123 11.53 -4.94 -0.81
CA ALA A 123 12.76 -5.70 -1.06
C ALA A 123 13.89 -4.85 -1.65
N ARG A 124 13.58 -3.93 -2.56
CA ARG A 124 14.57 -2.97 -3.11
C ARG A 124 15.15 -2.07 -2.01
N VAL A 125 14.29 -1.54 -1.15
CA VAL A 125 14.73 -0.74 0.00
C VAL A 125 15.59 -1.59 0.94
N GLY A 126 15.18 -2.83 1.22
CA GLY A 126 15.96 -3.77 2.03
C GLY A 126 17.38 -4.01 1.52
N LEU A 127 17.55 -4.10 0.20
CA LEU A 127 18.88 -4.17 -0.42
C LEU A 127 19.68 -2.87 -0.24
N GLN A 128 19.05 -1.71 -0.37
CA GLN A 128 19.72 -0.41 -0.28
C GLN A 128 20.14 -0.01 1.14
N ILE A 129 19.40 -0.47 2.16
CA ILE A 129 19.76 -0.27 3.56
C ILE A 129 20.73 -1.34 4.10
N ASN A 130 21.21 -2.24 3.23
CA ASN A 130 22.12 -3.35 3.56
C ASN A 130 21.61 -4.26 4.69
N LEU A 131 20.39 -4.77 4.56
CA LEU A 131 19.84 -5.74 5.51
C LEU A 131 20.78 -6.92 5.75
N VAL A 132 20.89 -7.34 7.02
CA VAL A 132 21.65 -8.51 7.46
C VAL A 132 20.74 -9.54 8.15
N ASN A 133 21.19 -10.80 8.26
CA ASN A 133 20.41 -11.85 8.92
C ASN A 133 20.05 -11.52 10.37
N ALA A 134 20.95 -10.83 11.09
CA ALA A 134 20.76 -10.42 12.47
C ALA A 134 19.56 -9.48 12.65
N ASP A 135 19.20 -8.69 11.62
CA ASP A 135 18.02 -7.82 11.68
C ASP A 135 16.70 -8.62 11.80
N PHE A 136 16.73 -9.92 11.47
CA PHE A 136 15.59 -10.82 11.51
C PHE A 136 15.59 -11.76 12.72
N GLU A 137 16.51 -11.63 13.66
CA GLU A 137 16.60 -12.47 14.87
C GLU A 137 15.58 -12.06 15.93
N THR A 138 14.30 -12.01 15.54
CA THR A 138 13.18 -11.68 16.41
C THR A 138 12.08 -12.73 16.29
N GLY A 139 11.31 -12.92 17.37
CA GLY A 139 10.11 -13.76 17.36
C GLY A 139 8.93 -13.16 16.60
N ASP A 140 9.04 -11.90 16.17
CA ASP A 140 7.92 -11.09 15.71
C ASP A 140 7.33 -11.61 14.38
N PRO A 141 6.00 -11.80 14.28
CA PRO A 141 5.33 -12.26 13.08
C PRO A 141 5.53 -11.35 11.86
N GLY A 142 5.52 -10.02 12.05
CA GLY A 142 5.72 -9.05 10.99
C GLY A 142 7.13 -9.10 10.43
N VAL A 143 8.13 -9.22 11.30
CA VAL A 143 9.54 -9.42 10.90
C VAL A 143 9.70 -10.73 10.11
N LYS A 144 9.05 -11.81 10.54
CA LYS A 144 9.04 -13.09 9.80
C LYS A 144 8.38 -12.94 8.42
N GLU A 145 7.30 -12.19 8.28
CA GLU A 145 6.68 -11.91 6.97
C GLU A 145 7.63 -11.11 6.06
N ILE A 146 8.29 -10.07 6.59
CA ILE A 146 9.27 -9.27 5.85
C ILE A 146 10.42 -10.16 5.39
N LYS A 147 10.99 -10.98 6.28
CA LYS A 147 12.04 -11.96 5.93
C LYS A 147 11.60 -12.88 4.81
N SER A 148 10.41 -13.48 4.97
CA SER A 148 9.83 -14.42 4.02
C SER A 148 9.62 -13.79 2.64
N SER A 149 9.16 -12.54 2.60
CA SER A 149 8.95 -11.78 1.35
C SER A 149 10.27 -11.37 0.70
N PHE A 150 11.21 -10.87 1.48
CA PHE A 150 12.55 -10.47 1.03
C PHE A 150 13.31 -11.66 0.43
N CYS A 151 13.32 -12.80 1.11
CA CYS A 151 14.05 -13.98 0.65
C CYS A 151 13.44 -14.61 -0.59
N THR A 152 12.11 -14.65 -0.69
CA THR A 152 11.44 -15.04 -1.94
C THR A 152 11.84 -14.10 -3.09
N TYR A 153 11.91 -12.78 -2.87
CA TYR A 153 12.36 -11.84 -3.91
C TYR A 153 13.81 -12.07 -4.32
N LEU A 154 14.69 -12.37 -3.37
CA LEU A 154 16.08 -12.70 -3.64
C LEU A 154 16.17 -14.00 -4.45
N HIS A 155 15.72 -15.12 -3.90
CA HIS A 155 15.99 -16.45 -4.46
C HIS A 155 15.11 -16.81 -5.64
N GLU A 156 13.80 -16.56 -5.55
CA GLU A 156 12.80 -17.00 -6.53
C GLU A 156 12.49 -15.93 -7.58
N GLY A 157 12.84 -14.68 -7.27
CA GLY A 157 12.74 -13.55 -8.18
C GLY A 157 11.41 -12.79 -8.12
N GLN A 158 11.30 -11.80 -9.01
CA GLN A 158 10.22 -10.82 -9.01
C GLN A 158 8.83 -11.47 -9.10
N SER A 159 8.60 -12.33 -10.10
CA SER A 159 7.27 -12.88 -10.36
C SER A 159 6.75 -13.74 -9.21
N TYR A 160 7.63 -14.50 -8.54
CA TYR A 160 7.20 -15.30 -7.40
C TYR A 160 6.91 -14.43 -6.18
N ALA A 161 7.74 -13.41 -5.91
CA ALA A 161 7.49 -12.45 -4.83
C ALA A 161 6.15 -11.74 -4.99
N MET A 162 5.80 -11.33 -6.22
CA MET A 162 4.48 -10.77 -6.52
C MET A 162 3.36 -11.77 -6.23
N ARG A 163 3.46 -13.02 -6.71
CA ARG A 163 2.42 -14.03 -6.45
C ARG A 163 2.21 -14.29 -4.94
N LYS A 164 3.29 -14.32 -4.16
CA LYS A 164 3.23 -14.48 -2.71
C LYS A 164 2.55 -13.30 -2.03
N ALA A 165 2.90 -12.07 -2.43
CA ALA A 165 2.25 -10.85 -1.93
C ALA A 165 0.75 -10.81 -2.29
N ARG A 166 0.40 -11.19 -3.53
CA ARG A 166 -1.00 -11.34 -3.97
C ARG A 166 -1.75 -12.36 -3.11
N ALA A 167 -1.15 -13.52 -2.85
CA ALA A 167 -1.78 -14.54 -2.00
C ALA A 167 -2.08 -13.97 -0.60
N SER A 168 -1.13 -13.29 0.03
CA SER A 168 -1.34 -12.63 1.34
C SER A 168 -2.45 -11.57 1.30
N ALA A 169 -2.54 -10.78 0.23
CA ALA A 169 -3.59 -9.77 0.05
C ALA A 169 -5.00 -10.35 -0.12
N LEU A 170 -5.12 -11.61 -0.56
CA LEU A 170 -6.38 -12.31 -0.78
C LEU A 170 -6.79 -13.22 0.39
N VAL A 171 -5.95 -13.36 1.42
CA VAL A 171 -6.34 -14.04 2.66
C VAL A 171 -7.31 -13.16 3.43
N THR A 172 -8.35 -13.78 4.00
CA THR A 172 -9.35 -13.05 4.80
C THR A 172 -8.71 -12.59 6.10
N GLU A 173 -8.69 -11.28 6.33
CA GLU A 173 -8.20 -10.65 7.55
C GLU A 173 -9.02 -9.40 7.82
N GLN A 174 -9.90 -9.48 8.83
CA GLN A 174 -10.91 -8.45 9.06
C GLN A 174 -10.30 -7.11 9.45
N TRP A 175 -9.21 -7.12 10.25
CA TRP A 175 -8.56 -5.88 10.68
C TRP A 175 -7.99 -5.09 9.51
N CYS A 176 -7.40 -5.79 8.54
CA CYS A 176 -6.74 -5.19 7.38
C CYS A 176 -7.71 -4.93 6.23
N ALA A 177 -9.02 -5.14 6.43
CA ALA A 177 -10.06 -5.02 5.41
C ALA A 177 -9.80 -5.89 4.16
N ARG A 178 -9.23 -7.09 4.38
CA ARG A 178 -8.94 -8.10 3.36
C ARG A 178 -10.07 -9.13 3.28
N PRO A 179 -10.29 -9.79 2.13
CA PRO A 179 -9.46 -9.78 0.93
C PRO A 179 -9.54 -8.48 0.12
N PHE A 180 -8.41 -8.07 -0.46
CA PHE A 180 -8.38 -6.95 -1.41
C PHE A 180 -8.97 -7.36 -2.77
N GLU A 181 -9.50 -6.38 -3.50
CA GLU A 181 -9.93 -6.59 -4.88
C GLU A 181 -8.70 -6.64 -5.80
N THR A 182 -8.84 -7.33 -6.92
CA THR A 182 -7.85 -7.27 -8.01
C THR A 182 -8.28 -6.24 -9.05
N LEU A 183 -7.33 -5.67 -9.79
CA LEU A 183 -7.64 -4.80 -10.95
C LEU A 183 -8.55 -5.51 -11.95
N ASP A 184 -8.36 -6.82 -12.15
CA ASP A 184 -9.22 -7.64 -13.01
C ASP A 184 -10.66 -7.70 -12.47
N SER A 185 -10.84 -7.93 -11.17
CA SER A 185 -12.17 -7.99 -10.55
C SER A 185 -12.89 -6.64 -10.64
N LEU A 186 -12.17 -5.54 -10.45
CA LEU A 186 -12.68 -4.19 -10.63
C LEU A 186 -13.04 -3.91 -12.09
N GLY A 187 -12.24 -4.41 -13.04
CA GLY A 187 -12.52 -4.32 -14.47
C GLY A 187 -13.80 -5.07 -14.88
N MET A 188 -13.97 -6.30 -14.40
CA MET A 188 -15.21 -7.05 -14.59
C MET A 188 -16.41 -6.33 -13.96
N TRP A 189 -16.23 -5.78 -12.77
CA TRP A 189 -17.27 -4.99 -12.11
C TRP A 189 -17.69 -3.78 -12.94
N LEU A 190 -16.74 -3.03 -13.49
CA LEU A 190 -17.00 -1.88 -14.35
C LEU A 190 -17.75 -2.27 -15.64
N GLN A 191 -17.44 -3.44 -16.22
CA GLN A 191 -18.18 -3.98 -17.36
C GLN A 191 -19.63 -4.32 -17.00
N ARG A 192 -19.86 -4.94 -15.83
CA ARG A 192 -21.22 -5.21 -15.34
C ARG A 192 -22.00 -3.92 -15.07
N THR A 193 -21.35 -2.90 -14.51
CA THR A 193 -21.95 -1.56 -14.34
C THR A 193 -22.41 -0.97 -15.67
N ARG A 194 -21.60 -1.11 -16.73
CA ARG A 194 -21.98 -0.65 -18.08
C ARG A 194 -23.21 -1.38 -18.62
N ALA A 195 -23.32 -2.68 -18.38
CA ALA A 195 -24.50 -3.45 -18.75
C ALA A 195 -25.73 -3.04 -17.92
N ALA A 196 -25.57 -2.92 -16.60
CA ALA A 196 -26.65 -2.53 -15.69
C ALA A 196 -27.21 -1.13 -15.95
N VAL A 197 -26.41 -0.21 -16.51
CA VAL A 197 -26.91 1.10 -16.99
C VAL A 197 -27.88 0.93 -18.17
N ARG A 198 -27.67 -0.07 -19.04
CA ARG A 198 -28.56 -0.36 -20.18
C ARG A 198 -29.82 -1.10 -19.74
N ASP A 199 -29.68 -1.99 -18.77
CA ASP A 199 -30.74 -2.88 -18.29
C ASP A 199 -31.52 -2.29 -17.09
N GLU A 200 -31.35 -1.00 -16.79
CA GLU A 200 -32.00 -0.25 -15.70
C GLU A 200 -31.77 -0.81 -14.27
N ASN A 201 -30.76 -1.66 -14.09
CA ASN A 201 -30.46 -2.38 -12.84
C ASN A 201 -29.26 -1.81 -12.05
N LEU A 202 -28.79 -0.61 -12.39
CA LEU A 202 -27.57 -0.04 -11.79
C LEU A 202 -27.64 0.07 -10.26
N PHE A 203 -28.75 0.54 -9.69
CA PHE A 203 -28.84 0.79 -8.25
C PHE A 203 -28.73 -0.49 -7.42
N THR A 204 -29.33 -1.58 -7.89
CA THR A 204 -29.19 -2.90 -7.29
C THR A 204 -27.71 -3.32 -7.28
N LEU A 205 -27.01 -3.13 -8.40
CA LEU A 205 -25.59 -3.47 -8.51
C LEU A 205 -24.69 -2.61 -7.61
N LEU A 206 -25.00 -1.32 -7.44
CA LEU A 206 -24.28 -0.44 -6.51
C LEU A 206 -24.51 -0.86 -5.05
N TYR A 207 -25.74 -1.19 -4.69
CA TYR A 207 -26.07 -1.69 -3.37
C TYR A 207 -25.37 -3.01 -3.06
N GLU A 208 -25.37 -3.96 -4.00
CA GLU A 208 -24.64 -5.23 -3.87
C GLU A 208 -23.14 -5.02 -3.65
N ARG A 209 -22.53 -4.06 -4.36
CA ARG A 209 -21.12 -3.70 -4.16
C ARG A 209 -20.89 -3.18 -2.74
N ASP A 210 -21.72 -2.26 -2.27
CA ASP A 210 -21.58 -1.70 -0.91
C ASP A 210 -21.76 -2.79 0.15
N LEU A 211 -22.70 -3.74 -0.04
CA LEU A 211 -22.82 -4.91 0.84
C LEU A 211 -21.57 -5.81 0.83
N GLN A 212 -20.91 -5.99 -0.31
CA GLN A 212 -19.64 -6.71 -0.37
C GLN A 212 -18.53 -5.98 0.39
N ARG A 213 -18.47 -4.64 0.28
CA ARG A 213 -17.53 -3.82 1.05
C ARG A 213 -17.80 -3.89 2.55
N VAL A 214 -19.07 -3.96 2.96
CA VAL A 214 -19.45 -4.19 4.36
C VAL A 214 -18.96 -5.54 4.86
N ARG A 215 -19.15 -6.62 4.09
CA ARG A 215 -18.64 -7.96 4.45
C ARG A 215 -17.13 -8.01 4.63
N ARG A 216 -16.39 -7.15 3.92
CA ARG A 216 -14.93 -7.02 4.04
C ARG A 216 -14.47 -6.02 5.10
N GLY A 217 -15.41 -5.36 5.81
CA GLY A 217 -15.09 -4.33 6.81
C GLY A 217 -14.62 -2.99 6.23
N GLN A 218 -14.77 -2.77 4.92
CA GLN A 218 -14.36 -1.54 4.22
C GLN A 218 -15.38 -0.41 4.32
N LEU A 219 -16.63 -0.75 4.67
CA LEU A 219 -17.76 0.16 4.78
C LEU A 219 -18.64 -0.31 5.94
N THR A 220 -19.27 0.61 6.68
CA THR A 220 -20.25 0.21 7.69
C THR A 220 -21.61 -0.06 7.03
N MET A 221 -22.45 -0.92 7.64
CA MET A 221 -23.81 -1.13 7.14
C MET A 221 -24.61 0.18 7.11
N ALA A 222 -24.40 1.06 8.09
CA ALA A 222 -25.04 2.37 8.13
C ALA A 222 -24.63 3.25 6.94
N ASP A 223 -23.35 3.25 6.55
CA ASP A 223 -22.89 4.00 5.40
C ASP A 223 -23.39 3.39 4.08
N ALA A 224 -23.45 2.05 3.97
CA ALA A 224 -24.05 1.38 2.82
C ALA A 224 -25.53 1.75 2.64
N MET A 225 -26.32 1.76 3.73
CA MET A 225 -27.72 2.20 3.71
C MET A 225 -27.85 3.69 3.37
N ARG A 226 -26.95 4.53 3.88
CA ARG A 226 -26.92 5.97 3.57
C ARG A 226 -26.62 6.20 2.09
N ASN A 227 -25.68 5.46 1.51
CA ASN A 227 -25.36 5.52 0.09
C ASN A 227 -26.57 5.13 -0.76
N ASP A 228 -27.22 3.99 -0.47
CA ASP A 228 -28.42 3.54 -1.18
C ASP A 228 -29.56 4.56 -1.10
N ALA A 229 -29.86 5.09 0.10
CA ALA A 229 -30.88 6.12 0.28
C ALA A 229 -30.57 7.38 -0.53
N ARG A 230 -29.29 7.81 -0.56
CA ARG A 230 -28.86 8.97 -1.35
C ARG A 230 -29.06 8.74 -2.85
N PHE A 231 -28.80 7.54 -3.35
CA PHE A 231 -29.02 7.22 -4.77
C PHE A 231 -30.51 7.19 -5.13
N ARG A 232 -31.35 6.61 -4.27
CA ARG A 232 -32.80 6.54 -4.49
C ARG A 232 -33.49 7.90 -4.42
N ALA A 233 -32.97 8.82 -3.61
CA ALA A 233 -33.48 10.18 -3.49
C ALA A 233 -33.04 11.12 -4.62
N MET A 234 -32.19 10.66 -5.55
CA MET A 234 -31.63 11.49 -6.60
C MET A 234 -32.66 11.80 -7.70
N PRO A 235 -32.80 13.06 -8.16
CA PRO A 235 -33.64 13.39 -9.31
C PRO A 235 -33.22 12.65 -10.59
N LEU A 236 -34.18 12.31 -11.46
CA LEU A 236 -33.93 11.57 -12.71
C LEU A 236 -32.81 12.17 -13.58
N TYR A 237 -32.76 13.50 -13.69
CA TYR A 237 -31.69 14.20 -14.42
C TYR A 237 -30.31 13.90 -13.81
N GLU A 238 -30.19 13.97 -12.49
CA GLU A 238 -28.94 13.69 -11.79
C GLU A 238 -28.53 12.23 -11.90
N ILE A 239 -29.49 11.29 -11.91
CA ILE A 239 -29.24 9.85 -12.14
C ILE A 239 -28.53 9.65 -13.49
N SER A 240 -29.06 10.23 -14.56
CA SER A 240 -28.47 10.07 -15.90
C SER A 240 -27.05 10.65 -15.99
N ARG A 241 -26.80 11.78 -15.31
CA ARG A 241 -25.48 12.41 -15.21
C ARG A 241 -24.53 11.55 -14.40
N PHE A 242 -24.98 11.02 -13.27
CA PHE A 242 -24.21 10.15 -12.40
C PHE A 242 -23.76 8.91 -13.16
N GLN A 243 -24.65 8.22 -13.87
CA GLN A 243 -24.34 7.03 -14.66
C GLN A 243 -23.17 7.21 -15.63
N ARG A 244 -23.19 8.31 -16.41
CA ARG A 244 -22.13 8.63 -17.37
C ARG A 244 -20.82 8.98 -16.66
N MET A 245 -20.89 9.91 -15.71
CA MET A 245 -19.72 10.39 -14.97
C MET A 245 -19.05 9.28 -14.17
N PHE A 246 -19.84 8.39 -13.57
CA PHE A 246 -19.37 7.29 -12.76
C PHE A 246 -18.51 6.35 -13.59
N TYR A 247 -19.06 5.83 -14.70
CA TYR A 247 -18.33 4.90 -15.57
C TYR A 247 -17.04 5.52 -16.12
N ASP A 248 -17.10 6.75 -16.61
CA ASP A 248 -15.92 7.43 -17.19
C ASP A 248 -14.83 7.68 -16.14
N THR A 249 -15.23 8.03 -14.92
CA THR A 249 -14.30 8.27 -13.80
C THR A 249 -13.61 6.98 -13.38
N GLU A 250 -14.37 5.92 -13.14
CA GLU A 250 -13.83 4.62 -12.74
C GLU A 250 -12.99 3.98 -13.84
N ASN A 251 -13.41 4.09 -15.10
CA ASN A 251 -12.63 3.62 -16.24
C ASN A 251 -11.28 4.35 -16.35
N ARG A 252 -11.26 5.66 -16.08
CA ARG A 252 -10.03 6.47 -16.07
C ARG A 252 -9.11 6.06 -14.93
N LYS A 253 -9.63 5.87 -13.71
CA LYS A 253 -8.86 5.36 -12.56
C LYS A 253 -8.24 4.00 -12.89
N MET A 254 -9.04 3.08 -13.44
CA MET A 254 -8.61 1.73 -13.83
C MET A 254 -7.52 1.74 -14.90
N SER A 255 -7.68 2.59 -15.93
CA SER A 255 -6.70 2.74 -17.00
C SER A 255 -5.38 3.29 -16.48
N LYS A 256 -5.42 4.28 -15.56
CA LYS A 256 -4.24 4.79 -14.87
C LYS A 256 -3.57 3.70 -14.03
N ALA A 257 -4.34 2.96 -13.23
CA ALA A 257 -3.83 1.89 -12.37
C ALA A 257 -3.15 0.77 -13.16
N THR A 258 -3.79 0.29 -14.23
CA THR A 258 -3.23 -0.76 -15.10
C THR A 258 -1.92 -0.31 -15.75
N ARG A 259 -1.86 0.95 -16.21
CA ARG A 259 -0.65 1.52 -16.80
C ARG A 259 0.46 1.68 -15.76
N LEU A 260 0.13 2.26 -14.61
CA LEU A 260 1.09 2.45 -13.51
C LEU A 260 1.65 1.11 -13.05
N TYR A 261 0.80 0.11 -12.84
CA TYR A 261 1.21 -1.24 -12.47
C TYR A 261 2.20 -1.84 -13.46
N ARG A 262 1.86 -1.84 -14.75
CA ARG A 262 2.76 -2.35 -15.80
C ARG A 262 4.11 -1.60 -15.84
N ASN A 263 4.09 -0.28 -15.68
CA ASN A 263 5.31 0.52 -15.69
C ASN A 263 6.18 0.20 -14.47
N MET A 264 5.60 0.16 -13.27
CA MET A 264 6.34 -0.13 -12.04
C MET A 264 6.89 -1.56 -12.00
N THR A 265 6.18 -2.54 -12.54
CA THR A 265 6.71 -3.90 -12.70
C THR A 265 7.91 -3.92 -13.65
N LYS A 266 7.86 -3.19 -14.78
CA LYS A 266 8.99 -3.08 -15.70
C LYS A 266 10.17 -2.33 -15.08
N GLU A 267 9.91 -1.29 -14.29
CA GLU A 267 10.93 -0.54 -13.56
C GLU A 267 11.62 -1.40 -12.50
N ASP A 268 10.90 -2.25 -11.77
CA ASP A 268 11.54 -3.21 -10.86
C ASP A 268 12.38 -4.24 -11.64
N ALA A 269 11.90 -4.75 -12.78
CA ALA A 269 12.67 -5.67 -13.60
C ALA A 269 13.99 -5.04 -14.11
N SER A 270 13.94 -3.78 -14.57
CA SER A 270 15.14 -3.07 -15.03
C SER A 270 16.08 -2.71 -13.87
N TRP A 271 15.52 -2.35 -12.71
CA TRP A 271 16.28 -2.12 -11.49
C TRP A 271 17.02 -3.39 -11.05
N ARG A 272 16.34 -4.55 -11.06
CA ARG A 272 16.96 -5.84 -10.73
C ARG A 272 18.11 -6.18 -11.67
N ALA A 273 17.97 -5.90 -12.96
CA ALA A 273 19.02 -6.14 -13.94
C ALA A 273 20.26 -5.28 -13.66
N SER A 274 20.07 -3.99 -13.29
CA SER A 274 21.20 -3.10 -12.96
C SER A 274 21.83 -3.37 -11.59
N HIS A 275 21.12 -4.04 -10.68
CA HIS A 275 21.59 -4.40 -9.33
C HIS A 275 21.81 -5.91 -9.16
N ALA A 276 22.04 -6.64 -10.26
CA ALA A 276 22.21 -8.10 -10.23
C ALA A 276 23.37 -8.55 -9.32
N GLY A 277 24.45 -7.76 -9.27
CA GLY A 277 25.58 -8.00 -8.36
C GLY A 277 25.18 -7.91 -6.89
N ASP A 278 24.39 -6.91 -6.51
CA ASP A 278 23.94 -6.71 -5.13
C ASP A 278 22.98 -7.82 -4.70
N ILE A 279 22.07 -8.21 -5.59
CA ILE A 279 21.15 -9.34 -5.37
C ILE A 279 21.95 -10.64 -5.19
N THR A 280 23.01 -10.85 -5.98
CA THR A 280 23.85 -12.07 -5.87
C THR A 280 24.59 -12.11 -4.53
N ARG A 281 25.16 -10.98 -4.09
CA ARG A 281 25.80 -10.89 -2.76
C ARG A 281 24.80 -11.12 -1.64
N ALA A 282 23.61 -10.51 -1.73
CA ALA A 282 22.54 -10.71 -0.77
C ALA A 282 22.09 -12.18 -0.74
N ARG A 283 21.89 -12.84 -1.89
CA ARG A 283 21.55 -14.28 -1.94
C ARG A 283 22.56 -15.14 -1.18
N ALA A 284 23.86 -14.86 -1.31
CA ALA A 284 24.89 -15.59 -0.57
C ALA A 284 24.82 -15.33 0.94
N ALA A 285 24.61 -14.07 1.35
CA ALA A 285 24.43 -13.71 2.76
C ALA A 285 23.15 -14.33 3.37
N PHE A 286 22.09 -14.44 2.58
CA PHE A 286 20.80 -15.01 2.94
C PHE A 286 20.62 -16.46 2.42
N ALA A 287 21.71 -17.23 2.31
CA ALA A 287 21.67 -18.59 1.77
C ALA A 287 20.80 -19.54 2.60
N THR A 288 20.70 -19.32 3.91
CA THR A 288 19.82 -20.08 4.82
C THR A 288 18.37 -19.64 4.76
N CYS A 289 18.07 -18.55 4.04
CA CYS A 289 16.73 -18.02 3.95
C CYS A 289 15.89 -18.86 2.99
N GLY A 290 14.98 -19.66 3.54
CA GLY A 290 14.17 -20.60 2.77
C GLY A 290 14.37 -22.08 3.11
N MET A 291 15.08 -22.43 4.20
CA MET A 291 14.90 -23.77 4.78
C MET A 291 13.57 -23.81 5.55
N PRO A 292 12.71 -24.80 5.28
CA PRO A 292 11.30 -24.77 5.66
C PRO A 292 11.10 -25.03 7.16
N ASP A 293 10.59 -24.02 7.86
CA ASP A 293 9.83 -24.20 9.11
C ASP A 293 8.39 -23.69 8.92
N LEU A 294 7.76 -24.06 7.81
CA LEU A 294 6.31 -23.95 7.64
C LEU A 294 5.78 -25.30 7.14
N PRO A 295 4.99 -26.03 7.95
CA PRO A 295 4.39 -27.27 7.50
C PRO A 295 3.48 -27.01 6.30
N PHE A 296 3.58 -27.87 5.30
CA PHE A 296 2.63 -27.93 4.19
C PHE A 296 1.19 -27.93 4.73
N PRO A 297 0.24 -27.18 4.11
CA PRO A 297 -1.17 -27.37 4.39
C PRO A 297 -1.56 -28.73 3.82
N GLY A 298 -1.54 -29.75 4.67
CA GLY A 298 -1.76 -31.15 4.29
C GLY A 298 -1.21 -32.21 5.26
N GLY A 299 -0.50 -31.82 6.32
CA GLY A 299 -0.10 -32.75 7.39
C GLY A 299 -1.09 -32.74 8.55
N ASN A 300 -1.67 -33.89 8.86
CA ASN A 300 -2.61 -34.20 9.97
C ASN A 300 -4.10 -33.99 9.66
N ILE A 301 -4.64 -34.83 8.79
CA ILE A 301 -5.92 -35.45 9.11
C ILE A 301 -5.58 -36.53 10.14
N GLN A 302 -5.84 -36.24 11.42
CA GLN A 302 -6.00 -37.31 12.40
C GLN A 302 -7.29 -38.03 12.02
N GLU A 303 -7.17 -39.28 11.59
CA GLU A 303 -8.24 -40.26 11.66
C GLU A 303 -8.74 -40.27 13.12
N PHE A 304 -9.99 -39.86 13.30
CA PHE A 304 -10.75 -40.23 14.49
C PHE A 304 -11.34 -41.61 14.20
N ASP A 305 -10.80 -42.62 14.90
CA ASP A 305 -11.58 -43.78 15.33
C ASP A 305 -12.65 -43.33 16.35
#